data_AF-A0ABD3QJY0-F1
#
_entry.id   AF-A0ABD3QJY0-F1
#
_cell.length_a   1.000
_cell.length_b   1.000
_cell.length_c   1.000
_cell.angle_alpha   90.00
_cell.angle_beta   90.00
_cell.angle_gamma   90.00
#
_symmetry.space_group_name_H-M   'P 1'
#
loop_
_entity.id
_entity.type
_entity.pdbx_description
1 polymer ?
#
loop_
_entity_poly.entity_id
_entity_poly.type
_entity_poly.pdbx_seq_one_letter_code
_entity_poly.pdbx_strand_id
1 'polypeptide(L)'
;MHTYYLFGEPFSAIIDTGSPFLTAPSTCSTWSYKHKWGCYRPELTYDSGYANTVEGFDNNQGPVVWRKAEFTFDKSIQGQNLTFGVVGPDLLDGPGGVFFGLIKDTDSWIRPSFLGQTGYTSFSIDFRHNPQLTLSKQPLIADDNYIPLVRDLNRRYKAPVVHYTAKAASFAVNGLPLRLDSKMPTFVIFDTGLSGMAVSGELFDGRNLQARKNKEKSLWGKVSVTFETKAGALMELNAKNPITTPLGQDTPWTRFKGNLIVLGLAFLDGTAMTIDADKGKLQVTSD
;
A
#
# COMPACT_ATOMS: atom_id res chain seq x y z
N MET A 1 -10.89 8.80 -11.60
CA MET A 1 -11.44 8.28 -10.33
C MET A 1 -12.33 7.11 -10.69
N HIS A 2 -11.93 5.88 -10.33
CA HIS A 2 -12.72 4.70 -10.66
C HIS A 2 -13.82 4.57 -9.60
N THR A 3 -15.08 4.69 -10.05
CA THR A 3 -16.24 4.47 -9.19
C THR A 3 -16.47 2.97 -9.09
N TYR A 4 -16.68 2.48 -7.88
CA TYR A 4 -17.23 1.15 -7.63
C TYR A 4 -18.57 1.28 -6.91
N TYR A 5 -19.31 0.20 -6.82
CA TYR A 5 -20.61 0.17 -6.16
C TYR A 5 -20.60 -0.78 -4.98
N LEU A 6 -21.16 -0.32 -3.86
CA LEU A 6 -21.37 -1.10 -2.65
C LEU A 6 -22.83 -0.91 -2.25
N PHE A 7 -23.57 -2.00 -2.04
CA PHE A 7 -25.04 -2.02 -1.86
C PHE A 7 -25.80 -1.16 -2.89
N GLY A 8 -25.30 -1.11 -4.12
CA GLY A 8 -25.88 -0.33 -5.22
C GLY A 8 -25.60 1.18 -5.18
N GLU A 9 -24.90 1.69 -4.18
CA GLU A 9 -24.51 3.10 -4.08
C GLU A 9 -23.08 3.31 -4.61
N PRO A 10 -22.79 4.44 -5.28
CA PRO A 10 -21.45 4.72 -5.82
C PRO A 10 -20.47 5.15 -4.73
N PHE A 11 -19.25 4.63 -4.80
CA PHE A 11 -18.14 4.98 -3.92
C PHE A 11 -16.88 5.34 -4.71
N SER A 12 -16.06 6.18 -4.10
CA SER A 12 -14.68 6.47 -4.47
C SER A 12 -13.79 6.18 -3.29
N ALA A 13 -12.54 5.83 -3.56
CA ALA A 13 -11.57 5.46 -2.52
C ALA A 13 -10.14 5.70 -3.01
N ILE A 14 -9.22 5.77 -2.06
CA ILE A 14 -7.77 5.75 -2.28
C ILE A 14 -7.38 4.31 -2.59
N ILE A 15 -6.73 4.08 -3.72
CA ILE A 15 -6.16 2.77 -4.04
C ILE A 15 -4.90 2.58 -3.19
N ASP A 16 -4.91 1.57 -2.32
CA ASP A 16 -3.93 1.43 -1.26
C ASP A 16 -3.33 0.02 -1.23
N THR A 17 -2.07 -0.11 -1.61
CA THR A 17 -1.33 -1.38 -1.55
C THR A 17 -0.68 -1.66 -0.18
N GLY A 18 -0.77 -0.71 0.77
CA GLY A 18 -0.32 -0.83 2.15
C GLY A 18 -1.38 -1.38 3.12
N SER A 19 -2.66 -1.40 2.73
CA SER A 19 -3.75 -1.93 3.56
C SER A 19 -4.57 -3.05 2.89
N PRO A 20 -5.25 -3.91 3.68
CA PRO A 20 -6.04 -5.03 3.14
C PRO A 20 -7.51 -4.71 2.91
N PHE A 21 -8.06 -3.66 3.53
CA PHE A 21 -9.50 -3.53 3.71
C PHE A 21 -10.15 -2.67 2.64
N LEU A 22 -11.33 -3.10 2.19
CA LEU A 22 -12.31 -2.22 1.58
C LEU A 22 -13.01 -1.45 2.70
N THR A 23 -13.03 -0.12 2.64
CA THR A 23 -13.72 0.70 3.65
C THR A 23 -14.81 1.59 3.04
N ALA A 24 -15.71 2.07 3.90
CA ALA A 24 -16.75 3.03 3.58
C ALA A 24 -16.89 4.05 4.72
N PRO A 25 -17.23 5.32 4.43
CA PRO A 25 -17.38 6.33 5.48
C PRO A 25 -18.67 6.07 6.27
N SER A 26 -18.62 6.22 7.59
CA SER A 26 -19.80 6.12 8.47
C SER A 26 -20.85 7.21 8.26
N THR A 27 -20.52 8.27 7.52
CA THR A 27 -21.40 9.42 7.30
C THR A 27 -21.47 9.77 5.81
N CYS A 28 -22.59 10.37 5.40
CA CYS A 28 -22.81 10.87 4.04
C CYS A 28 -22.50 12.37 3.89
N SER A 29 -22.05 13.02 4.96
CA SER A 29 -21.89 14.47 5.00
C SER A 29 -20.71 14.91 4.15
N THR A 30 -20.97 15.74 3.14
CA THR A 30 -19.94 16.44 2.38
C THR A 30 -19.38 17.64 3.13
N TRP A 31 -20.02 18.07 4.22
CA TRP A 31 -19.64 19.29 4.94
C TRP A 31 -18.34 19.16 5.73
N SER A 32 -17.97 17.94 6.12
CA SER A 32 -16.74 17.66 6.88
C SER A 32 -15.57 17.16 6.02
N TYR A 33 -15.79 16.72 4.77
CA TYR A 33 -14.75 16.09 3.95
C TYR A 33 -14.65 16.76 2.57
N LYS A 34 -13.42 17.09 2.16
CA LYS A 34 -13.13 17.70 0.84
C LYS A 34 -13.49 16.79 -0.35
N HIS A 35 -13.76 15.51 -0.13
CA HIS A 35 -13.97 14.50 -1.16
C HIS A 35 -15.30 13.76 -0.99
N LYS A 36 -15.99 13.50 -2.11
CA LYS A 36 -17.21 12.68 -2.14
C LYS A 36 -16.82 11.20 -2.20
N TRP A 37 -16.63 10.59 -1.03
CA TRP A 37 -16.27 9.17 -0.94
C TRP A 37 -17.43 8.22 -1.20
N GLY A 38 -18.67 8.65 -0.94
CA GLY A 38 -19.89 7.84 -1.00
C GLY A 38 -20.75 8.05 0.23
N CYS A 39 -21.87 7.34 0.33
CA CYS A 39 -22.83 7.48 1.43
C CYS A 39 -23.20 6.11 1.98
N TYR A 40 -22.74 5.81 3.19
CA TYR A 40 -23.09 4.56 3.87
C TYR A 40 -24.56 4.56 4.30
N ARG A 41 -25.26 3.48 3.94
CA ARG A 41 -26.67 3.25 4.25
C ARG A 41 -26.81 1.96 5.06
N PRO A 42 -26.81 2.02 6.41
CA PRO A 42 -26.80 0.84 7.25
C PRO A 42 -27.95 -0.13 6.96
N GLU A 43 -29.11 0.39 6.58
CA GLU A 43 -30.32 -0.36 6.21
C GLU A 43 -30.16 -1.25 4.97
N LEU A 44 -29.17 -0.98 4.12
CA LEU A 44 -28.87 -1.79 2.92
C LEU A 44 -27.74 -2.80 3.16
N THR A 45 -27.30 -2.98 4.42
CA THR A 45 -26.14 -3.80 4.76
C THR A 45 -26.44 -4.78 5.87
N TYR A 46 -25.66 -5.85 5.92
CA TYR A 46 -25.82 -6.92 6.89
C TYR A 46 -24.65 -6.95 7.87
N ASP A 47 -24.88 -7.61 9.01
CA ASP A 47 -23.80 -7.94 9.93
C ASP A 47 -22.79 -8.87 9.24
N SER A 48 -21.50 -8.61 9.46
CA SER A 48 -20.43 -9.40 8.83
C SER A 48 -20.13 -10.70 9.59
N GLY A 49 -20.57 -10.83 10.84
CA GLY A 49 -20.15 -11.87 11.78
C GLY A 49 -18.80 -11.61 12.45
N TYR A 50 -18.10 -10.54 12.09
CA TYR A 50 -16.84 -10.14 12.72
C TYR A 50 -17.07 -9.08 13.80
N ALA A 51 -16.37 -9.23 14.94
CA ALA A 51 -16.36 -8.20 15.97
C ALA A 51 -15.76 -6.89 15.43
N ASN A 52 -16.31 -5.76 15.88
CA ASN A 52 -15.77 -4.42 15.62
C ASN A 52 -14.34 -4.29 16.14
N THR A 53 -13.56 -3.40 15.52
CA THR A 53 -12.15 -3.16 15.87
C THR A 53 -11.85 -1.69 16.07
N VAL A 54 -10.64 -1.42 16.57
CA VAL A 54 -9.97 -0.14 16.42
C VAL A 54 -8.87 -0.35 15.40
N GLU A 55 -8.94 0.38 14.29
CA GLU A 55 -7.93 0.34 13.23
C GLU A 55 -7.12 1.64 13.25
N GLY A 56 -5.89 1.57 12.72
CA GLY A 56 -5.02 2.73 12.56
C GLY A 56 -4.64 2.98 11.11
N PHE A 57 -4.75 4.21 10.65
CA PHE A 57 -4.28 4.68 9.35
C PHE A 57 -3.36 5.90 9.57
N ASP A 58 -2.07 5.73 9.27
CA ASP A 58 -1.03 6.71 9.64
C ASP A 58 -1.09 7.05 11.14
N ASN A 59 -1.27 8.33 11.50
CA ASN A 59 -1.35 8.79 12.89
C ASN A 59 -2.77 8.81 13.46
N ASN A 60 -3.77 8.38 12.68
CA ASN A 60 -5.16 8.34 13.10
C ASN A 60 -5.54 6.93 13.55
N GLN A 61 -6.29 6.82 14.65
CA GLN A 61 -6.88 5.58 15.11
C GLN A 61 -8.36 5.78 15.41
N GLY A 62 -9.18 4.78 15.14
CA GLY A 62 -10.61 4.90 15.39
C GLY A 62 -11.37 3.59 15.23
N PRO A 63 -12.64 3.57 15.66
CA PRO A 63 -13.46 2.38 15.59
C PRO A 63 -13.83 2.07 14.13
N VAL A 64 -13.85 0.77 13.82
CA VAL A 64 -14.31 0.21 12.55
C VAL A 64 -15.39 -0.82 12.81
N VAL A 65 -16.53 -0.62 12.15
CA VAL A 65 -17.67 -1.54 12.21
C VAL A 65 -17.67 -2.41 10.96
N TRP A 66 -17.62 -3.73 11.13
CA TRP A 66 -17.51 -4.65 10.00
C TRP A 66 -18.88 -5.06 9.49
N ARG A 67 -19.15 -4.73 8.23
CA ARG A 67 -20.44 -4.97 7.55
C ARG A 67 -20.25 -5.81 6.31
N LYS A 68 -21.35 -6.34 5.80
CA LYS A 68 -21.38 -7.14 4.57
C LYS A 68 -22.43 -6.58 3.61
N ALA A 69 -22.06 -6.43 2.34
CA ALA A 69 -22.96 -5.97 1.28
C ALA A 69 -22.47 -6.41 -0.10
N GLU A 70 -23.36 -6.30 -1.10
CA GLU A 70 -23.01 -6.57 -2.49
C GLU A 70 -22.03 -5.52 -3.01
N PHE A 71 -20.96 -5.97 -3.65
CA PHE A 71 -19.95 -5.17 -4.33
C PHE A 71 -19.95 -5.47 -5.83
N THR A 72 -19.82 -4.43 -6.65
CA THR A 72 -19.57 -4.57 -8.10
C THR A 72 -18.82 -3.36 -8.67
N PHE A 73 -18.06 -3.55 -9.75
CA PHE A 73 -17.53 -2.46 -10.56
C PHE A 73 -18.54 -1.96 -11.61
N ASP A 74 -19.52 -2.79 -11.96
CA ASP A 74 -20.55 -2.48 -12.94
C ASP A 74 -21.92 -2.97 -12.43
N LYS A 75 -22.87 -2.05 -12.30
CA LYS A 75 -24.24 -2.37 -11.89
C LYS A 75 -24.96 -3.34 -12.85
N SER A 76 -24.48 -3.48 -14.09
CA SER A 76 -25.04 -4.40 -15.06
C SER A 76 -24.68 -5.87 -14.79
N ILE A 77 -23.69 -6.13 -13.93
CA ILE A 77 -23.18 -7.45 -13.61
C ILE A 77 -23.59 -7.83 -12.19
N GLN A 78 -23.93 -9.11 -11.99
CA GLN A 78 -24.21 -9.64 -10.66
C GLN A 78 -23.00 -9.42 -9.73
N GLY A 79 -23.22 -8.69 -8.65
CA GLY A 79 -22.20 -8.43 -7.65
C GLY A 79 -21.91 -9.64 -6.76
N GLN A 80 -20.97 -9.45 -5.84
CA GLN A 80 -20.61 -10.43 -4.82
C GLN A 80 -20.68 -9.80 -3.44
N ASN A 81 -21.16 -10.55 -2.44
CA ASN A 81 -21.23 -10.05 -1.08
C ASN A 81 -19.85 -10.02 -0.43
N LEU A 82 -19.32 -8.83 -0.16
CA LEU A 82 -18.02 -8.62 0.49
C LEU A 82 -18.19 -8.06 1.90
N THR A 83 -17.25 -8.43 2.76
CA THR A 83 -17.01 -7.80 4.05
C THR A 83 -16.21 -6.52 3.84
N PHE A 84 -16.64 -5.43 4.47
CA PHE A 84 -15.98 -4.13 4.42
C PHE A 84 -16.06 -3.41 5.79
N GLY A 85 -15.14 -2.49 6.02
CA GLY A 85 -15.07 -1.70 7.26
C GLY A 85 -15.77 -0.35 7.12
N VAL A 86 -16.72 -0.06 8.01
CA VAL A 86 -17.32 1.28 8.13
C VAL A 86 -16.47 2.10 9.08
N VAL A 87 -15.86 3.18 8.57
CA VAL A 87 -14.89 4.00 9.31
C VAL A 87 -15.53 5.28 9.87
N GLY A 88 -15.22 5.58 11.13
CA GLY A 88 -15.65 6.81 11.83
C GLY A 88 -14.93 8.07 11.32
N PRO A 89 -15.40 9.27 11.72
CA PRO A 89 -14.74 10.54 11.40
C PRO A 89 -13.26 10.60 11.78
N ASP A 90 -12.87 9.96 12.89
CA ASP A 90 -11.48 9.93 13.38
C ASP A 90 -10.50 9.36 12.36
N LEU A 91 -10.97 8.46 11.49
CA LEU A 91 -10.17 7.83 10.43
C LEU A 91 -10.35 8.49 9.06
N LEU A 92 -11.28 9.43 8.94
CA LEU A 92 -11.59 10.16 7.69
C LEU A 92 -10.99 11.57 7.66
N ASP A 93 -10.54 12.10 8.80
CA ASP A 93 -9.94 13.44 8.89
C ASP A 93 -8.42 13.44 8.59
N GLY A 94 -7.87 14.61 8.26
CA GLY A 94 -6.44 14.80 8.01
C GLY A 94 -5.91 13.98 6.82
N PRO A 95 -4.85 13.17 6.98
CA PRO A 95 -4.35 12.27 5.93
C PRO A 95 -5.20 11.00 5.75
N GLY A 96 -6.24 10.81 6.56
CA GLY A 96 -7.16 9.67 6.50
C GLY A 96 -8.08 9.71 5.27
N GLY A 97 -8.85 8.65 5.10
CA GLY A 97 -9.72 8.53 3.93
C GLY A 97 -10.46 7.21 3.84
N VAL A 98 -11.18 7.05 2.73
CA VAL A 98 -11.79 5.77 2.36
C VAL A 98 -10.79 5.02 1.50
N PHE A 99 -10.45 3.80 1.91
CA PHE A 99 -9.41 2.99 1.33
C PHE A 99 -10.00 1.83 0.55
N PHE A 100 -9.40 1.58 -0.61
CA PHE A 100 -9.56 0.39 -1.40
C PHE A 100 -8.27 -0.41 -1.24
N GLY A 101 -8.21 -1.19 -0.16
CA GLY A 101 -7.04 -1.98 0.20
C GLY A 101 -6.79 -3.12 -0.80
N LEU A 102 -5.53 -3.23 -1.23
CA LEU A 102 -5.08 -4.21 -2.21
C LEU A 102 -4.12 -5.23 -1.63
N ILE A 103 -3.83 -5.26 -0.33
CA ILE A 103 -3.15 -6.42 0.27
C ILE A 103 -4.06 -7.65 0.14
N LYS A 104 -3.53 -8.75 -0.42
CA LYS A 104 -4.29 -9.99 -0.58
C LYS A 104 -4.30 -10.86 0.66
N ASP A 105 -3.12 -11.23 1.16
CA ASP A 105 -3.01 -12.23 2.22
C ASP A 105 -2.96 -11.57 3.60
N THR A 106 -3.84 -12.03 4.49
CA THR A 106 -3.91 -11.64 5.90
C THR A 106 -3.87 -12.88 6.78
N ASP A 107 -3.41 -12.74 8.02
CA ASP A 107 -3.51 -13.80 9.03
C ASP A 107 -4.99 -14.09 9.35
N SER A 108 -5.30 -15.31 9.79
CA SER A 108 -6.70 -15.78 9.95
C SER A 108 -7.55 -15.00 10.96
N TRP A 109 -6.92 -14.27 11.88
CA TRP A 109 -7.60 -13.43 12.88
C TRP A 109 -7.86 -12.00 12.38
N ILE A 110 -7.27 -11.62 11.24
CA ILE A 110 -7.53 -10.38 10.54
C ILE A 110 -8.78 -10.55 9.67
N ARG A 111 -9.54 -9.48 9.48
CA ARG A 111 -10.76 -9.51 8.65
C ARG A 111 -10.37 -9.78 7.19
N PRO A 112 -11.27 -10.39 6.39
CA PRO A 112 -10.97 -10.69 5.00
C PRO A 112 -10.57 -9.43 4.23
N SER A 113 -9.47 -9.49 3.50
CA SER A 113 -9.07 -8.44 2.58
C SER A 113 -10.00 -8.37 1.38
N PHE A 114 -9.99 -7.28 0.61
CA PHE A 114 -10.72 -7.21 -0.65
C PHE A 114 -10.25 -8.31 -1.62
N LEU A 115 -8.95 -8.41 -1.91
CA LEU A 115 -8.42 -9.40 -2.86
C LEU A 115 -8.54 -10.85 -2.37
N GLY A 116 -8.57 -11.08 -1.06
CA GLY A 116 -8.80 -12.39 -0.46
C GLY A 116 -10.22 -12.90 -0.70
N GLN A 117 -11.19 -11.99 -0.89
CA GLN A 117 -12.59 -12.33 -1.12
C GLN A 117 -12.99 -12.41 -2.60
N THR A 118 -12.22 -11.80 -3.51
CA THR A 118 -12.67 -11.49 -4.90
C THR A 118 -12.08 -12.38 -6.00
N GLY A 119 -11.28 -13.40 -5.65
CA GLY A 119 -10.67 -14.33 -6.61
C GLY A 119 -9.63 -13.71 -7.56
N TYR A 120 -9.40 -12.39 -7.49
CA TYR A 120 -8.33 -11.73 -8.21
C TYR A 120 -6.98 -12.15 -7.64
N THR A 121 -6.05 -12.50 -8.53
CA THR A 121 -4.72 -13.02 -8.21
C THR A 121 -3.62 -12.03 -8.54
N SER A 122 -3.96 -11.00 -9.30
CA SER A 122 -3.04 -9.98 -9.81
C SER A 122 -3.76 -8.66 -10.05
N PHE A 123 -2.98 -7.59 -10.07
CA PHE A 123 -3.47 -6.26 -10.40
C PHE A 123 -2.37 -5.39 -11.02
N SER A 124 -2.76 -4.35 -11.73
CA SER A 124 -1.88 -3.32 -12.26
C SER A 124 -2.45 -1.95 -11.94
N ILE A 125 -1.59 -1.06 -11.43
CA ILE A 125 -1.88 0.35 -11.18
C ILE A 125 -1.01 1.14 -12.14
N ASP A 126 -1.62 1.65 -13.19
CA ASP A 126 -0.97 2.48 -14.19
C ASP A 126 -1.12 3.95 -13.80
N PHE A 127 -0.02 4.69 -13.60
CA PHE A 127 0.01 6.12 -13.28
C PHE A 127 0.51 7.00 -14.43
N ARG A 128 0.76 6.44 -15.63
CA ARG A 128 1.52 7.14 -16.69
C ARG A 128 0.78 8.29 -17.35
N HIS A 129 -0.35 8.01 -18.01
CA HIS A 129 -1.12 9.03 -18.75
C HIS A 129 -2.54 9.14 -18.24
N ASN A 130 -3.22 8.01 -18.09
CA ASN A 130 -4.58 7.95 -17.59
C ASN A 130 -4.62 6.94 -16.44
N PRO A 131 -4.61 7.42 -15.18
CA PRO A 131 -4.48 6.52 -14.05
C PRO A 131 -5.55 5.42 -14.01
N GLN A 132 -5.13 4.16 -14.05
CA GLN A 132 -6.02 3.01 -14.16
C GLN A 132 -5.65 1.88 -13.20
N LEU A 133 -6.66 1.31 -12.55
CA LEU A 133 -6.56 0.05 -11.82
C LEU A 133 -7.13 -1.08 -12.69
N THR A 134 -6.32 -2.10 -12.94
CA THR A 134 -6.76 -3.36 -13.57
C THR A 134 -6.64 -4.47 -12.54
N LEU A 135 -7.72 -5.25 -12.36
CA LEU A 135 -7.75 -6.44 -11.52
C LEU A 135 -7.90 -7.67 -12.42
N SER A 136 -7.11 -8.73 -12.17
CA SER A 136 -7.14 -9.93 -12.99
C SER A 136 -7.13 -11.20 -12.14
N LYS A 137 -7.85 -12.22 -12.63
CA LYS A 137 -7.88 -13.57 -12.06
C LYS A 137 -6.77 -14.46 -12.65
N GLN A 138 -5.93 -13.89 -13.51
CA GLN A 138 -4.81 -14.55 -14.17
C GLN A 138 -3.55 -13.68 -14.01
N PRO A 139 -2.35 -14.29 -13.93
CA PRO A 139 -1.10 -13.53 -13.89
C PRO A 139 -1.02 -12.48 -15.01
N LEU A 140 -0.58 -11.28 -14.67
CA LEU A 140 -0.37 -10.18 -15.61
C LEU A 140 1.10 -10.08 -16.05
N ILE A 141 2.04 -10.63 -15.27
CA ILE A 141 3.48 -10.59 -15.57
C ILE A 141 3.89 -11.89 -16.30
N ALA A 142 4.15 -11.76 -17.60
CA ALA A 142 4.41 -12.89 -18.49
C ALA A 142 5.89 -13.34 -18.54
N ASP A 143 6.84 -12.43 -18.31
CA ASP A 143 8.28 -12.68 -18.45
C ASP A 143 9.01 -12.84 -17.09
N ASP A 144 10.34 -13.01 -17.18
CA ASP A 144 11.25 -13.11 -16.03
C ASP A 144 11.87 -11.75 -15.65
N ASN A 145 11.46 -10.65 -16.28
CA ASN A 145 11.89 -9.30 -15.95
C ASN A 145 10.99 -8.70 -14.86
N TYR A 146 11.00 -9.33 -13.69
CA TYR A 146 10.23 -8.92 -12.52
C TYR A 146 11.09 -8.92 -11.25
N ILE A 147 10.75 -8.06 -10.30
CA ILE A 147 11.30 -8.03 -8.94
C ILE A 147 10.63 -9.13 -8.11
N PRO A 148 11.37 -10.10 -7.55
CA PRO A 148 10.80 -11.11 -6.68
C PRO A 148 10.29 -10.50 -5.36
N LEU A 149 9.03 -10.74 -5.04
CA LEU A 149 8.45 -10.37 -3.76
C LEU A 149 8.79 -11.41 -2.69
N VAL A 150 9.05 -10.93 -1.48
CA VAL A 150 9.41 -11.73 -0.31
C VAL A 150 8.33 -11.60 0.76
N ARG A 151 8.15 -12.67 1.54
CA ARG A 151 7.15 -12.74 2.64
C ARG A 151 7.80 -12.68 4.02
N ASP A 152 9.05 -12.25 4.11
CA ASP A 152 9.86 -12.27 5.33
C ASP A 152 9.21 -11.46 6.47
N LEU A 153 8.59 -10.31 6.17
CA LEU A 153 7.88 -9.50 7.18
C LEU A 153 6.78 -10.31 7.90
N ASN A 154 5.95 -11.04 7.15
CA ASN A 154 4.93 -11.93 7.72
C ASN A 154 5.55 -13.20 8.33
N ARG A 155 6.34 -13.96 7.55
CA ARG A 155 6.82 -15.30 7.94
C ARG A 155 7.79 -15.27 9.12
N ARG A 156 8.72 -14.30 9.12
CA ARG A 156 9.80 -14.19 10.12
C ARG A 156 9.46 -13.19 11.22
N TYR A 157 8.85 -12.06 10.86
CA TYR A 157 8.60 -10.96 11.80
C TYR A 157 7.14 -10.81 12.23
N LYS A 158 6.28 -11.76 11.85
CA LYS A 158 4.89 -11.85 12.31
C LYS A 158 4.03 -10.63 11.96
N ALA A 159 4.36 -9.96 10.86
CA ALA A 159 3.44 -8.99 10.27
C ALA A 159 2.08 -9.67 10.04
N PRO A 160 0.96 -9.09 10.50
CA PRO A 160 -0.37 -9.71 10.41
C PRO A 160 -0.90 -9.79 8.97
N VAL A 161 -0.20 -9.15 8.05
CA VAL A 161 -0.51 -9.08 6.63
C VAL A 161 0.74 -9.34 5.80
N VAL A 162 0.55 -9.72 4.54
CA VAL A 162 1.64 -9.93 3.59
C VAL A 162 1.75 -8.70 2.70
N HIS A 163 2.63 -7.78 3.10
CA HIS A 163 2.96 -6.62 2.29
C HIS A 163 3.63 -7.01 0.98
N TYR A 164 3.42 -6.23 -0.08
CA TYR A 164 4.19 -6.31 -1.31
C TYR A 164 5.61 -5.79 -1.05
N THR A 165 6.49 -6.72 -0.66
CA THR A 165 7.83 -6.41 -0.18
C THR A 165 8.88 -6.99 -1.11
N ALA A 166 9.92 -6.22 -1.44
CA ALA A 166 11.13 -6.70 -2.11
C ALA A 166 12.37 -6.48 -1.24
N LYS A 167 13.52 -7.01 -1.66
CA LYS A 167 14.82 -6.69 -1.07
C LYS A 167 15.53 -5.66 -1.94
N ALA A 168 15.98 -4.57 -1.34
CA ALA A 168 16.82 -3.59 -2.05
C ALA A 168 18.21 -4.18 -2.29
N ALA A 169 18.72 -4.02 -3.51
CA ALA A 169 20.12 -4.27 -3.86
C ALA A 169 21.01 -3.08 -3.48
N SER A 170 20.51 -1.85 -3.67
CA SER A 170 21.18 -0.63 -3.22
C SER A 170 20.20 0.48 -2.89
N PHE A 171 20.65 1.44 -2.07
CA PHE A 171 19.92 2.64 -1.73
C PHE A 171 20.86 3.84 -1.77
N ALA A 172 20.52 4.86 -2.55
CA ALA A 172 21.36 6.05 -2.73
C ALA A 172 20.53 7.33 -2.63
N VAL A 173 21.16 8.36 -2.06
CA VAL A 173 20.59 9.71 -1.94
C VAL A 173 21.62 10.72 -2.44
N ASN A 174 21.20 11.59 -3.36
CA ASN A 174 22.05 12.59 -4.01
C ASN A 174 23.31 11.99 -4.65
N GLY A 175 23.18 10.77 -5.20
CA GLY A 175 24.29 10.03 -5.81
C GLY A 175 25.23 9.35 -4.81
N LEU A 176 24.97 9.45 -3.51
CA LEU A 176 25.78 8.81 -2.47
C LEU A 176 25.06 7.57 -1.92
N PRO A 177 25.74 6.42 -1.81
CA PRO A 177 25.13 5.24 -1.21
C PRO A 177 24.87 5.48 0.27
N LEU A 178 23.68 5.09 0.73
CA LEU A 178 23.42 4.87 2.15
C LEU A 178 23.86 3.44 2.50
N ARG A 179 24.60 3.32 3.60
CA ARG A 179 25.19 2.04 3.98
C ARG A 179 24.08 1.06 4.34
N LEU A 180 23.90 0.05 3.49
CA LEU A 180 23.13 -1.13 3.82
C LEU A 180 24.06 -2.14 4.49
N ASP A 181 23.64 -2.73 5.60
CA ASP A 181 24.40 -3.79 6.24
C ASP A 181 24.23 -5.09 5.43
N SER A 182 25.34 -5.63 4.93
CA SER A 182 25.33 -6.87 4.13
C SER A 182 24.83 -8.09 4.91
N LYS A 183 24.82 -8.04 6.26
CA LYS A 183 24.28 -9.08 7.12
C LYS A 183 22.79 -8.90 7.41
N MET A 184 22.23 -7.72 7.17
CA MET A 184 20.86 -7.36 7.55
C MET A 184 20.09 -6.87 6.31
N PRO A 185 19.11 -7.64 5.82
CA PRO A 185 18.39 -7.28 4.61
C PRO A 185 17.69 -5.91 4.76
N THR A 186 17.68 -5.16 3.66
CA THR A 186 16.85 -3.95 3.53
C THR A 186 15.60 -4.32 2.77
N PHE A 187 14.46 -4.29 3.46
CA PHE A 187 13.15 -4.59 2.90
C PHE A 187 12.51 -3.31 2.38
N VAL A 188 11.82 -3.42 1.25
CA VAL A 188 11.11 -2.31 0.63
C VAL A 188 9.66 -2.68 0.40
N ILE A 189 8.74 -1.96 1.02
CA ILE A 189 7.29 -2.09 0.78
C ILE A 189 6.87 -1.12 -0.31
N PHE A 190 6.03 -1.57 -1.23
CA PHE A 190 5.41 -0.75 -2.27
C PHE A 190 4.00 -0.36 -1.84
N ASP A 191 3.79 0.93 -1.57
CA ASP A 191 2.59 1.44 -0.89
C ASP A 191 1.99 2.65 -1.61
N THR A 192 0.95 2.42 -2.42
CA THR A 192 0.24 3.51 -3.10
C THR A 192 -0.59 4.40 -2.16
N GLY A 193 -0.82 3.97 -0.91
CA GLY A 193 -1.44 4.79 0.13
C GLY A 193 -0.50 5.87 0.70
N LEU A 194 0.81 5.76 0.44
CA LEU A 194 1.82 6.72 0.87
C LEU A 194 2.19 7.70 -0.25
N SER A 195 2.17 9.00 0.02
CA SER A 195 2.55 10.01 -1.01
C SER A 195 4.05 10.05 -1.32
N GLY A 196 4.90 9.83 -0.30
CA GLY A 196 6.34 10.05 -0.37
C GLY A 196 7.16 8.78 -0.10
N MET A 197 7.94 8.81 0.98
CA MET A 197 8.73 7.67 1.44
C MET A 197 8.76 7.64 2.96
N ALA A 198 8.78 6.45 3.54
CA ALA A 198 9.13 6.26 4.94
C ALA A 198 10.36 5.36 5.05
N VAL A 199 11.26 5.63 6.00
CA VAL A 199 12.48 4.82 6.20
C VAL A 199 12.70 4.50 7.67
N SER A 200 13.40 3.41 7.98
CA SER A 200 13.78 3.09 9.36
C SER A 200 14.56 4.24 10.00
N GLY A 201 14.40 4.43 11.31
CA GLY A 201 15.09 5.50 12.04
C GLY A 201 16.61 5.48 11.84
N GLU A 202 17.22 4.30 11.79
CA GLU A 202 18.65 4.14 11.49
C GLU A 202 19.05 4.71 10.12
N LEU A 203 18.26 4.44 9.07
CA LEU A 203 18.50 5.01 7.74
C LEU A 203 18.28 6.53 7.75
N PHE A 204 17.25 7.00 8.45
CA PHE A 204 16.94 8.42 8.54
C PHE A 204 18.06 9.21 9.23
N ASP A 205 18.53 8.71 10.38
CA ASP A 205 19.60 9.32 11.17
C ASP A 205 20.94 9.22 10.47
N GLY A 206 21.25 8.06 9.90
CA GLY A 206 22.44 7.85 9.08
C GLY A 206 22.49 8.83 7.90
N ARG A 207 21.35 9.07 7.25
CA ARG A 207 21.24 10.05 6.18
C ARG A 207 21.42 11.48 6.68
N ASN A 208 20.82 11.85 7.82
CA ASN A 208 21.02 13.16 8.45
C ASN A 208 22.50 13.44 8.75
N LEU A 209 23.23 12.46 9.29
CA LEU A 209 24.66 12.58 9.57
C LEU A 209 25.47 12.74 8.28
N GLN A 210 25.17 11.94 7.25
CA GLN A 210 25.84 12.04 5.95
C GLN A 210 25.63 13.42 5.31
N ALA A 211 24.38 13.90 5.28
CA ALA A 211 24.03 15.20 4.70
C ALA A 211 24.75 16.37 5.39
N ARG A 212 24.82 16.34 6.73
CA ARG A 212 25.52 17.35 7.53
C ARG A 212 27.02 17.35 7.25
N LYS A 213 27.64 16.16 7.21
CA LYS A 213 29.07 16.00 6.88
C LYS A 213 29.42 16.57 5.50
N ASN A 214 28.53 16.37 4.54
CA ASN A 214 28.73 16.78 3.15
C ASN A 214 28.22 18.20 2.83
N LYS A 215 27.63 18.91 3.81
CA LYS A 215 27.02 20.25 3.63
C LYS A 215 26.00 20.28 2.49
N GLU A 216 25.20 19.23 2.38
CA GLU A 216 24.22 19.08 1.30
C GLU A 216 23.05 20.05 1.46
N LYS A 217 22.56 20.60 0.33
CA LYS A 217 21.43 21.54 0.32
C LYS A 217 20.07 20.87 0.48
N SER A 218 19.95 19.60 0.12
CA SER A 218 18.71 18.83 0.23
C SER A 218 18.97 17.49 0.93
N LEU A 219 18.20 17.22 1.98
CA LEU A 219 18.32 15.96 2.73
C LEU A 219 17.88 14.76 1.89
N TRP A 220 16.84 14.89 1.07
CA TRP A 220 16.32 13.80 0.24
C TRP A 220 16.12 14.31 -1.19
N GLY A 221 17.18 14.75 -1.86
CA GLY A 221 17.08 15.49 -3.13
C GLY A 221 16.79 14.61 -4.35
N LYS A 222 17.69 13.68 -4.66
CA LYS A 222 17.45 12.59 -5.60
C LYS A 222 17.61 11.28 -4.86
N VAL A 223 16.57 10.47 -4.81
CA VAL A 223 16.59 9.18 -4.12
C VAL A 223 16.48 8.08 -5.16
N SER A 224 17.36 7.08 -5.10
CA SER A 224 17.34 5.91 -5.98
C SER A 224 17.40 4.64 -5.13
N VAL A 225 16.52 3.68 -5.41
CA VAL A 225 16.53 2.33 -4.85
C VAL A 225 16.63 1.35 -6.00
N THR A 226 17.55 0.39 -5.91
CA THR A 226 17.69 -0.64 -6.93
C THR A 226 17.26 -2.01 -6.43
N PHE A 227 16.80 -2.83 -7.35
CA PHE A 227 16.31 -4.19 -7.12
C PHE A 227 16.91 -5.12 -8.15
N GLU A 228 17.21 -6.35 -7.74
CA GLU A 228 17.58 -7.42 -8.66
C GLU A 228 16.31 -8.07 -9.21
N THR A 229 16.19 -8.16 -10.53
CA THR A 229 15.10 -8.87 -11.19
C THR A 229 15.37 -10.37 -11.19
N LYS A 230 14.35 -11.19 -11.45
CA LYS A 230 14.49 -12.64 -11.56
C LYS A 230 15.50 -13.04 -12.66
N ALA A 231 15.60 -12.26 -13.73
CA ALA A 231 16.59 -12.42 -14.79
C ALA A 231 18.03 -11.97 -14.43
N GLY A 232 18.25 -11.44 -13.22
CA GLY A 232 19.56 -10.95 -12.76
C GLY A 232 19.91 -9.54 -13.23
N ALA A 233 18.97 -8.81 -13.85
CA ALA A 233 19.15 -7.40 -14.20
C ALA A 233 18.92 -6.51 -12.97
N LEU A 234 19.52 -5.32 -12.96
CA LEU A 234 19.21 -4.30 -11.96
C LEU A 234 18.15 -3.36 -12.48
N MET A 235 17.12 -3.14 -11.67
CA MET A 235 16.05 -2.20 -11.92
C MET A 235 16.11 -1.07 -10.89
N GLU A 236 16.14 0.17 -11.35
CA GLU A 236 16.18 1.35 -10.48
C GLU A 236 14.81 2.03 -10.45
N LEU A 237 14.33 2.34 -9.24
CA LEU A 237 13.25 3.29 -9.00
C LEU A 237 13.84 4.54 -8.36
N ASN A 238 13.38 5.71 -8.80
CA ASN A 238 13.90 6.97 -8.30
C ASN A 238 12.80 8.01 -8.11
N ALA A 239 13.06 8.95 -7.20
CA ALA A 239 12.20 10.07 -6.91
C ALA A 239 13.03 11.35 -6.69
N LYS A 240 12.44 12.50 -7.04
CA LYS A 240 13.03 13.82 -6.79
C LYS A 240 12.30 14.52 -5.66
N ASN A 241 13.04 14.93 -4.64
CA ASN A 241 12.55 15.58 -3.43
C ASN A 241 11.36 14.86 -2.77
N PRO A 242 11.37 13.52 -2.58
CA PRO A 242 10.26 12.85 -1.91
C PRO A 242 10.13 13.36 -0.47
N ILE A 243 8.90 13.66 -0.05
CA ILE A 243 8.58 13.84 1.38
C ILE A 243 8.99 12.56 2.08
N THR A 244 9.94 12.66 3.01
CA THR A 244 10.53 11.49 3.67
C THR A 244 10.37 11.61 5.17
N THR A 245 9.74 10.61 5.79
CA THR A 245 9.55 10.53 7.24
C THR A 245 10.29 9.32 7.83
N PRO A 246 10.74 9.38 9.08
CA PRO A 246 11.13 8.17 9.80
C PRO A 246 9.87 7.33 10.06
N LEU A 247 9.99 6.02 9.95
CA LEU A 247 8.97 5.09 10.43
C LEU A 247 8.81 5.26 11.95
N GLY A 248 7.56 5.24 12.42
CA GLY A 248 7.25 5.26 13.84
C GLY A 248 7.94 4.12 14.59
N GLN A 249 8.21 4.32 15.89
CA GLN A 249 8.85 3.30 16.72
C GLN A 249 7.94 2.06 16.93
N ASP A 250 6.63 2.25 16.82
CA ASP A 250 5.63 1.20 16.93
C ASP A 250 5.42 0.52 15.58
N THR A 251 6.24 -0.48 15.30
CA THR A 251 5.94 -1.45 14.22
C THR A 251 5.25 -2.66 14.81
N PRO A 252 4.26 -3.28 14.13
CA PRO A 252 3.58 -4.48 14.63
C PRO A 252 4.48 -5.73 14.59
N TRP A 253 5.78 -5.58 14.29
CA TRP A 253 6.68 -6.67 13.96
C TRP A 253 7.52 -7.11 15.15
N THR A 254 7.45 -8.39 15.46
CA THR A 254 8.19 -8.94 16.59
C THR A 254 9.69 -8.98 16.28
N ARG A 255 10.48 -8.21 17.04
CA ARG A 255 11.97 -8.23 17.02
C ARG A 255 12.53 -8.04 15.61
N PHE A 256 11.97 -7.10 14.85
CA PHE A 256 12.43 -6.80 13.51
C PHE A 256 13.94 -6.51 13.48
N LYS A 257 14.63 -7.16 12.55
CA LYS A 257 16.08 -7.09 12.34
C LYS A 257 16.33 -6.78 10.88
N GLY A 258 16.59 -5.52 10.57
CA GLY A 258 16.86 -5.05 9.22
C GLY A 258 16.57 -3.57 9.07
N ASN A 259 16.66 -3.10 7.84
CA ASN A 259 16.16 -1.78 7.46
C ASN A 259 14.84 -1.93 6.71
N LEU A 260 13.96 -0.95 6.87
CA LEU A 260 12.73 -0.86 6.11
C LEU A 260 12.70 0.45 5.34
N ILE A 261 12.26 0.37 4.10
CA ILE A 261 11.87 1.48 3.25
C ILE A 261 10.42 1.23 2.82
N VAL A 262 9.58 2.25 2.82
CA VAL A 262 8.25 2.21 2.21
C VAL A 262 8.27 3.22 1.09
N LEU A 263 8.11 2.74 -0.15
CA LEU A 263 8.06 3.58 -1.35
C LEU A 263 6.63 3.90 -1.69
N GLY A 264 6.33 5.20 -1.70
CA GLY A 264 5.03 5.74 -2.06
C GLY A 264 4.95 6.25 -3.49
N LEU A 265 3.88 7.00 -3.76
CA LEU A 265 3.54 7.57 -5.07
C LEU A 265 4.69 8.39 -5.69
N ALA A 266 5.54 9.06 -4.90
CA ALA A 266 6.69 9.80 -5.42
C ALA A 266 7.68 8.94 -6.25
N PHE A 267 7.67 7.61 -6.11
CA PHE A 267 8.48 6.66 -6.88
C PHE A 267 7.70 5.95 -7.98
N LEU A 268 6.37 6.01 -7.93
CA LEU A 268 5.47 5.25 -8.80
C LEU A 268 4.77 6.16 -9.83
N ASP A 269 4.77 7.47 -9.60
CA ASP A 269 4.25 8.47 -10.54
C ASP A 269 4.95 8.35 -11.91
N GLY A 270 4.16 8.39 -12.99
CA GLY A 270 4.69 8.16 -14.33
C GLY A 270 5.10 6.72 -14.64
N THR A 271 4.67 5.74 -13.84
CA THR A 271 4.96 4.31 -14.07
C THR A 271 3.70 3.45 -14.02
N ALA A 272 3.77 2.23 -14.54
CA ALA A 272 2.77 1.19 -14.28
C ALA A 272 3.36 0.12 -13.36
N MET A 273 2.76 -0.05 -12.18
CA MET A 273 3.12 -1.05 -11.20
C MET A 273 2.16 -2.25 -11.29
N THR A 274 2.70 -3.42 -11.63
CA THR A 274 1.96 -4.67 -11.73
C THR A 274 2.41 -5.65 -10.67
N ILE A 275 1.44 -6.30 -10.01
CA ILE A 275 1.65 -7.28 -8.95
C ILE A 275 0.92 -8.57 -9.31
N ASP A 276 1.64 -9.68 -9.34
CA ASP A 276 1.04 -11.03 -9.28
C ASP A 276 1.17 -11.54 -7.84
N ALA A 277 0.14 -11.27 -7.02
CA ALA A 277 0.17 -11.53 -5.58
C ALA A 277 0.42 -13.01 -5.26
N ASP A 278 -0.26 -13.92 -5.96
CA ASP A 278 -0.15 -15.37 -5.75
C ASP A 278 1.19 -15.95 -6.22
N LYS A 279 1.87 -15.25 -7.14
CA LYS A 279 3.16 -15.67 -7.68
C LYS A 279 4.34 -14.94 -7.04
N GLY A 280 4.08 -13.94 -6.20
CA GLY A 280 5.12 -13.11 -5.59
C GLY A 280 5.96 -12.38 -6.62
N LYS A 281 5.33 -11.80 -7.65
CA LYS A 281 6.02 -11.00 -8.67
C LYS A 281 5.58 -9.55 -8.61
N LEU A 282 6.54 -8.65 -8.81
CA LEU A 282 6.33 -7.23 -9.02
C LEU A 282 7.04 -6.81 -10.31
N GLN A 283 6.37 -6.03 -11.15
CA GLN A 283 6.99 -5.39 -12.30
C GLN A 283 6.61 -3.91 -12.30
N VAL A 284 7.58 -3.03 -12.55
CA VAL A 284 7.31 -1.60 -12.79
C VAL A 284 7.86 -1.25 -14.16
N THR A 285 7.03 -0.63 -14.99
CA THR A 285 7.41 -0.17 -16.33
C THR A 285 7.21 1.34 -16.42
N SER A 286 8.18 2.05 -16.98
CA SER A 286 8.01 3.41 -17.47
C SER A 286 7.76 3.39 -18.98
N ASP A 287 7.22 4.47 -19.53
CA ASP A 287 7.19 4.68 -20.98
C ASP A 287 8.61 4.86 -21.56
#